data_AF-A0A2D5G1Q9-F1
#
_entry.id   AF-A0A2D5G1Q9-F1
#
_cell.length_a   1.000
_cell.length_b   1.000
_cell.length_c   1.000
_cell.angle_alpha   90.00
_cell.angle_beta   90.00
_cell.angle_gamma   90.00
#
_symmetry.space_group_name_H-M   'P 1'
#
loop_
_entity.id
_entity.type
_entity.pdbx_description
1 polymer ?
#
loop_
_entity_poly.entity_id
_entity_poly.type
_entity_poly.pdbx_seq_one_letter_code
_entity_poly.pdbx_strand_id
1 'polypeptide(L)' 'MEEFINDGGRVLTIRCLILEVNKVCLIDLDGKTLSAKVIGYDGDTGFGIVQAFIPLQAELVALGNSGKLKVGS' A
#
# COMPACT_ATOMS: atom_id res chain seq x y z
N MET A 1 -14.77 -1.88 -11.96
CA MET A 1 -14.41 -1.89 -10.53
C MET A 1 -12.95 -1.51 -10.48
N GLU A 2 -12.57 -0.41 -9.85
CA GLU A 2 -11.15 -0.03 -9.79
C GLU A 2 -10.45 -0.90 -8.74
N GLU A 3 -9.32 -1.51 -9.11
CA GLU A 3 -8.50 -2.27 -8.17
C GLU A 3 -7.60 -1.31 -7.36
N PHE A 4 -7.67 -1.41 -6.04
CA PHE A 4 -6.94 -0.52 -5.13
C PHE A 4 -5.49 -0.97 -4.85
N ILE A 5 -5.15 -2.22 -5.14
CA ILE A 5 -3.82 -2.82 -5.02
C ILE A 5 -3.56 -3.60 -6.31
N ASN A 6 -2.45 -3.33 -6.99
CA ASN A 6 -2.09 -3.99 -8.24
C ASN A 6 -0.58 -3.97 -8.51
N ASP A 7 -0.14 -4.74 -9.50
CA ASP A 7 1.25 -4.83 -9.98
C ASP A 7 1.70 -3.55 -10.70
N GLY A 8 0.75 -2.75 -11.20
CA GLY A 8 0.94 -1.39 -11.70
C GLY A 8 1.41 -0.37 -10.65
N GLY A 9 1.73 -0.81 -9.44
CA GLY A 9 2.42 -0.01 -8.42
C GLY A 9 1.51 0.65 -7.39
N ARG A 10 0.25 0.21 -7.27
CA ARG A 10 -0.64 0.62 -6.18
C ARG A 10 -0.42 -0.24 -4.95
N VAL A 11 -0.07 0.40 -3.84
CA VAL A 11 0.26 -0.25 -2.57
C VAL A 11 -0.64 0.29 -1.47
N LEU A 12 -1.27 -0.62 -0.74
CA LEU A 12 -2.00 -0.32 0.50
C LEU A 12 -1.00 -0.21 1.66
N THR A 13 -1.16 0.82 2.49
CA THR A 13 -0.35 1.04 3.68
C THR A 13 -1.23 1.53 4.83
N ILE A 14 -0.71 1.43 6.06
CA ILE A 14 -1.31 2.07 7.23
C ILE A 14 -0.81 3.51 7.34
N ARG A 15 -1.69 4.42 7.75
CA ARG A 15 -1.38 5.84 7.93
C ARG A 15 -0.49 6.01 9.16
N CYS A 16 0.81 5.97 8.97
CA CYS A 16 1.80 6.41 9.95
C CYS A 16 2.63 7.61 9.49
N LEU A 17 2.56 8.02 8.21
CA LEU A 17 3.54 8.96 7.64
C LEU A 17 2.98 9.92 6.56
N ILE A 18 1.68 10.23 6.50
CA ILE A 18 1.14 10.98 5.34
C ILE A 18 0.99 12.49 5.58
N LEU A 19 0.96 12.95 6.84
CA LEU A 19 0.59 14.34 7.16
C LEU A 19 1.76 15.35 7.10
N GLU A 20 3.02 14.92 7.14
CA GLU A 20 4.19 15.82 7.17
C GLU A 20 5.30 15.46 6.17
N VAL A 21 5.06 14.49 5.27
CA VAL A 21 6.13 14.00 4.38
C VAL A 21 6.19 14.77 3.07
N ASN A 22 7.38 15.29 2.77
CA ASN A 22 7.66 15.96 1.49
C ASN A 22 7.86 14.95 0.34
N LYS A 23 8.13 13.67 0.66
CA LYS A 23 8.33 12.56 -0.29
C LYS A 23 7.89 11.23 0.33
N VAL A 24 7.33 10.35 -0.50
CA VAL A 24 7.06 8.94 -0.16
C VAL A 24 7.99 8.05 -0.97
N CYS A 25 8.60 7.08 -0.31
CA CYS A 25 9.45 6.08 -0.93
C CYS A 25 9.00 4.67 -0.51
N LEU A 26 9.10 3.72 -1.44
CA LEU A 26 9.00 2.28 -1.19
C LEU A 26 10.40 1.69 -1.21
N ILE A 27 10.64 0.64 -0.42
CA ILE A 27 11.85 -0.17 -0.49
C ILE A 27 11.40 -1.56 -0.96
N ASP A 28 11.93 -2.04 -2.09
CA ASP A 28 11.61 -3.37 -2.60
C ASP A 28 12.42 -4.48 -1.90
N LEU A 29 12.17 -5.73 -2.28
CA LEU A 29 12.83 -6.91 -1.71
C LEU A 29 14.34 -6.96 -2.00
N ASP A 30 14.80 -6.25 -3.04
CA ASP A 30 16.22 -6.10 -3.38
C ASP A 30 16.87 -4.91 -2.65
N GLY A 31 16.11 -4.18 -1.83
CA GLY A 31 16.57 -2.97 -1.13
C GLY A 31 16.58 -1.71 -2.00
N LYS A 32 15.99 -1.72 -3.20
CA LYS A 32 15.93 -0.54 -4.07
C LYS A 32 14.89 0.44 -3.55
N THR A 33 15.25 1.72 -3.55
CA THR A 33 14.35 2.81 -3.19
C THR A 33 13.57 3.30 -4.41
N LEU A 34 12.25 3.20 -4.36
CA LEU A 34 11.33 3.61 -5.42
C LEU A 34 10.53 4.83 -4.97
N SER A 35 10.51 5.87 -5.80
CA SER A 35 9.70 7.07 -5.52
C SER A 35 8.21 6.79 -5.76
N ALA A 36 7.37 7.32 -4.88
CA ALA A 36 5.93 7.17 -4.93
C ALA A 36 5.22 8.45 -4.51
N LYS A 37 3.90 8.50 -4.75
CA LYS A 37 3.01 9.55 -4.26
C LYS A 37 1.82 8.95 -3.55
N VAL A 38 1.27 9.67 -2.56
CA VAL A 38 -0.02 9.33 -1.96
C VAL A 38 -1.12 9.65 -2.97
N ILE A 39 -2.04 8.71 -3.17
CA ILE A 39 -3.20 8.89 -4.07
C ILE A 39 -4.55 8.80 -3.36
N GLY A 40 -4.57 8.38 -2.10
CA GLY A 40 -5.78 8.36 -1.29
C GLY A 40 -5.47 8.04 0.17
N TYR A 41 -6.33 8.51 1.06
CA TYR A 41 -6.33 8.11 2.46
C TYR A 41 -7.75 8.11 2.99
N ASP A 42 -7.98 7.26 3.99
CA ASP A 42 -9.21 7.25 4.76
C ASP A 42 -8.87 7.54 6.23
N GLY A 43 -9.47 8.60 6.77
CA GLY A 43 -9.16 9.10 8.11
C GLY A 43 -9.74 8.24 9.23
N ASP A 44 -10.86 7.58 8.97
CA ASP A 44 -11.61 6.82 9.97
C ASP A 44 -11.00 5.44 10.20
N THR A 45 -10.58 4.76 9.13
CA THR A 45 -9.92 3.46 9.19
C THR A 45 -8.41 3.55 9.38
N GLY A 46 -7.81 4.69 9.02
CA GLY A 46 -6.37 4.88 9.05
C GLY A 46 -5.62 4.22 7.89
N PHE A 47 -6.30 3.84 6.80
CA PHE A 47 -5.62 3.32 5.59
C PHE A 47 -5.15 4.43 4.64
N GLY A 48 -4.09 4.14 3.90
CA GLY A 48 -3.57 4.98 2.83
C GLY A 48 -3.22 4.15 1.60
N ILE A 49 -3.29 4.77 0.43
CA ILE A 49 -2.86 4.17 -0.84
C ILE A 49 -1.77 5.04 -1.45
N VAL A 50 -0.67 4.40 -1.84
CA VAL A 50 0.45 5.02 -2.54
C VAL A 50 0.62 4.44 -3.94
N GLN A 51 1.04 5.27 -4.87
CA GLN A 51 1.33 4.91 -6.25
C GLN A 51 2.82 5.07 -6.50
N ALA A 52 3.52 3.97 -6.77
CA ALA A 52 4.88 3.99 -7.28
C ALA A 52 4.91 4.61 -8.69
N PHE A 53 5.98 5.33 -9.03
CA PHE A 53 6.14 5.90 -10.38
C PHE A 53 6.59 4.86 -11.41
N ILE A 54 7.05 3.69 -10.96
CA ILE A 54 7.39 2.56 -11.82
C ILE A 54 6.65 1.30 -11.35
N PRO A 55 6.45 0.31 -12.23
CA PRO A 55 5.90 -0.99 -11.83
C PRO A 55 6.73 -1.64 -10.73
N LEU A 56 6.06 -2.35 -9.83
CA LEU A 56 6.73 -3.06 -8.74
C LEU A 56 7.10 -4.47 -9.21
N GLN A 57 8.34 -4.87 -8.94
CA GLN A 57 8.77 -6.26 -9.11
C GLN A 57 8.45 -7.02 -7.82
N ALA A 58 7.16 -7.13 -7.51
CA ALA A 58 6.66 -7.76 -6.29
C ALA A 58 5.45 -8.64 -6.60
N GLU A 59 5.32 -9.73 -5.85
CA GLU A 59 4.13 -10.58 -5.92
C GLU A 59 2.97 -9.93 -5.15
N LEU A 60 1.79 -9.92 -5.77
CA LEU A 60 0.57 -9.44 -5.15
C LEU A 60 0.12 -10.39 -4.05
N VAL A 61 -0.02 -9.87 -2.83
CA VAL A 61 -0.63 -10.62 -1.73
C VAL A 61 -2.15 -10.52 -1.85
N ALA A 62 -2.81 -11.67 -1.96
CA ALA A 62 -4.27 -11.74 -1.98
C ALA A 62 -4.87 -11.27 -0.65
N LEU A 63 -5.91 -10.44 -0.72
CA LEU A 63 -6.67 -10.06 0.47
C LEU A 63 -7.50 -11.23 0.98
N GLY A 64 -7.28 -11.58 2.25
CA GLY A 64 -8.07 -12.58 2.94
C GLY A 64 -9.47 -12.08 3.31
N ASN A 65 -10.36 -13.01 3.67
CA ASN A 65 -11.68 -12.67 4.21
C ASN A 65 -11.62 -12.67 5.75
N SER A 66 -11.46 -11.49 6.34
CA SER A 66 -11.38 -11.33 7.80
C SER A 66 -12.66 -11.74 8.53
N GLY A 67 -13.84 -11.62 7.89
CA GLY A 67 -15.12 -12.06 8.47
C GLY A 67 -15.25 -13.57 8.66
N LYS A 68 -14.35 -14.36 8.07
CA LYS A 68 -14.28 -15.82 8.27
C LYS A 68 -13.31 -16.24 9.38
N LEU A 69 -12.55 -15.31 9.95
CA LEU A 69 -11.56 -15.60 10.99
C LEU A 69 -12.26 -15.91 12.32
N LYS A 70 -11.64 -16.79 13.12
CA LYS A 70 -12.04 -17.07 14.50
C LYS A 70 -11.03 -16.46 15.46
N VAL A 71 -11.46 -16.14 16.68
CA VAL A 71 -10.54 -15.67 17.72
C VAL A 71 -9.47 -16.74 17.97
N GLY A 72 -8.19 -16.36 17.87
CA GLY A 72 -7.04 -17.26 18.06
C GLY A 72 -6.62 -18.07 16.82
N SER A 73 -7.02 -17.65 15.61
CA SER A 73 -6.50 -18.20 14.34
C SER A 73 -5.04 -17.85 14.10
#